data_AF-A0A1I1VYN0-F1
#
_entry.id   AF-A0A1I1VYN0-F1
#
_cell.length_a   1.000
_cell.length_b   1.000
_cell.length_c   1.000
_cell.angle_alpha   90.00
_cell.angle_beta   90.00
_cell.angle_gamma   90.00
#
_symmetry.space_group_name_H-M   'P 1'
#
loop_
_entity.id
_entity.type
_entity.pdbx_description
1 polymer ?
#
loop_
_entity_poly.entity_id
_entity_poly.type
_entity_poly.pdbx_seq_one_letter_code
_entity_poly.pdbx_strand_id
1 'polypeptide(L)' 'MRKIADCRETPSVMNCTLTITGEENEVVRAAAEHAVSVHGHEDSEDLREMIRGSLKDERSSTATG' A
#
# COMPACT_ATOMS: atom_id res chain seq x y z
N MET A 1 -3.82 13.72 2.57
CA MET A 1 -5.05 13.00 2.13
C MET A 1 -4.77 11.55 2.41
N ARG A 2 -5.58 10.88 3.23
CA ARG A 2 -5.28 9.50 3.62
C ARG A 2 -5.38 8.57 2.43
N LYS A 3 -4.43 7.64 2.34
CA LYS A 3 -4.29 6.65 1.27
C LYS A 3 -4.44 5.25 1.83
N ILE A 4 -4.76 4.32 0.94
CA ILE A 4 -4.88 2.89 1.21
C ILE A 4 -4.00 2.13 0.22
N ALA A 5 -3.11 1.29 0.73
CA ALA A 5 -2.53 0.17 -0.01
C ALA A 5 -3.21 -1.13 0.48
N ASP A 6 -3.86 -1.87 -0.44
CA ASP A 6 -4.52 -3.13 -0.11
C ASP A 6 -3.85 -4.30 -0.83
N CYS A 7 -3.08 -5.10 -0.07
CA CYS A 7 -2.31 -6.21 -0.62
C CYS A 7 -3.20 -7.37 -1.12
N ARG A 8 -4.51 -7.33 -0.85
CA ARG A 8 -5.46 -8.32 -1.38
C ARG A 8 -5.78 -8.10 -2.85
N GLU A 9 -5.56 -6.89 -3.36
CA GLU A 9 -5.91 -6.51 -4.72
C GLU A 9 -4.81 -6.83 -5.73
N THR A 10 -3.59 -7.10 -5.26
CA THR A 10 -2.51 -7.61 -6.09
C THR A 10 -2.54 -9.13 -6.14
N PRO A 11 -2.55 -9.75 -7.34
CA PRO A 11 -2.47 -11.20 -7.46
C PRO A 11 -1.12 -11.66 -6.90
N SER A 12 -1.13 -12.20 -5.67
CA SER A 12 0.07 -12.56 -4.93
C SER A 12 0.02 -14.02 -4.49
N VAL A 13 1.14 -14.73 -4.69
CA VAL A 13 1.35 -16.10 -4.15
C VAL A 13 1.28 -16.11 -2.61
N MET A 14 1.63 -14.99 -1.97
CA MET A 14 1.69 -14.85 -0.51
C MET A 14 0.32 -14.72 0.17
N ASN A 15 -0.78 -14.54 -0.58
CA ASN A 15 -2.15 -14.39 -0.05
C ASN A 15 -2.26 -13.36 1.10
N CYS A 16 -1.56 -12.24 0.99
CA CYS A 16 -1.53 -11.20 2.01
C CYS A 16 -2.94 -10.62 2.23
N THR A 17 -3.35 -10.51 3.49
CA THR A 17 -4.62 -9.89 3.89
C THR A 17 -4.44 -8.48 4.44
N LEU A 18 -3.25 -7.91 4.29
CA LEU A 18 -2.89 -6.62 4.87
C LEU A 18 -3.50 -5.46 4.09
N THR A 19 -3.95 -4.47 4.84
CA THR A 19 -4.32 -3.14 4.34
C THR A 19 -3.55 -2.12 5.16
N ILE A 20 -2.83 -1.23 4.48
CA ILE A 20 -2.01 -0.19 5.10
C ILE A 20 -2.63 1.17 4.77
N THR A 21 -2.96 1.96 5.81
CA THR A 21 -3.58 3.28 5.63
C THR A 21 -2.84 4.36 6.41
N GLY A 22 -2.75 5.57 5.85
CA GLY A 22 -1.92 6.66 6.39
C GLY A 22 -1.81 7.82 5.41
N GLU A 23 -0.93 8.78 5.69
CA GLU A 23 -0.56 9.76 4.66
C GLU A 23 0.26 9.07 3.55
N GLU A 24 0.18 9.60 2.33
CA GLU A 24 0.72 8.94 1.13
C GLU A 24 2.16 8.45 1.31
N ASN A 25 3.06 9.31 1.80
CA ASN A 25 4.47 8.95 1.96
C ASN A 25 4.70 7.87 3.03
N GLU A 26 3.88 7.84 4.07
CA GLU A 26 3.94 6.80 5.10
C GLU A 26 3.52 5.45 4.52
N VAL A 27 2.42 5.45 3.75
CA VAL A 27 1.88 4.25 3.10
C VAL A 27 2.86 3.72 2.06
N VAL A 28 3.44 4.57 1.21
CA VAL A 28 4.44 4.13 0.21
C VAL A 28 5.64 3.48 0.90
N ARG A 29 6.18 4.08 1.96
CA ARG A 29 7.33 3.51 2.68
C ARG A 29 6.97 2.14 3.28
N ALA A 30 5.87 2.04 4.00
CA ALA A 30 5.46 0.81 4.67
C ALA A 30 5.10 -0.31 3.67
N ALA A 31 4.42 0.03 2.57
CA ALA A 31 4.11 -0.92 1.51
C ALA A 31 5.36 -1.40 0.76
N ALA A 32 6.35 -0.53 0.54
CA ALA A 32 7.64 -0.92 -0.07
C ALA A 32 8.42 -1.88 0.85
N GLU A 33 8.50 -1.57 2.16
CA GLU A 33 9.12 -2.46 3.14
C GLU A 33 8.45 -3.85 3.17
N HIS A 34 7.12 -3.89 3.08
CA HIS A 34 6.37 -5.14 2.98
C HIS A 34 6.65 -5.89 1.66
N ALA A 35 6.63 -5.19 0.53
CA ALA A 35 6.92 -5.75 -0.79
C ALA A 35 8.32 -6.37 -0.85
N VAL A 36 9.32 -5.75 -0.22
CA VAL A 36 10.69 -6.27 -0.16
C VAL A 36 10.77 -7.47 0.77
N SER A 37 10.32 -7.32 2.02
CA SER A 37 10.51 -8.34 3.06
C SER A 37 9.65 -9.59 2.87
N VAL A 38 8.43 -9.44 2.34
CA VAL A 38 7.46 -10.54 2.20
C VAL A 38 7.37 -11.02 0.75
N HIS A 39 7.40 -10.12 -0.23
CA HIS A 39 7.26 -10.50 -1.64
C HIS A 39 8.60 -10.60 -2.38
N GLY A 40 9.72 -10.27 -1.73
CA GLY A 40 11.06 -10.39 -2.32
C GLY A 40 11.35 -9.40 -3.45
N HIS A 41 10.59 -8.31 -3.54
CA HIS A 41 10.88 -7.24 -4.49
C HIS A 41 12.17 -6.49 -4.10
N GLU A 42 12.80 -5.85 -5.07
CA GLU A 42 13.93 -4.95 -4.83
C GLU A 42 13.41 -3.57 -4.39
N ASP A 43 14.05 -2.96 -3.39
CA ASP A 43 13.73 -1.57 -2.99
C ASP A 43 14.28 -0.59 -4.02
N SER A 44 13.47 -0.26 -5.02
CA SER A 44 13.81 0.68 -6.09
C SER A 44 12.84 1.86 -6.15
N GLU A 45 13.28 2.94 -6.81
CA GLU A 45 12.41 4.10 -7.08
C GLU A 45 11.19 3.68 -7.91
N ASP A 46 11.39 2.83 -8.92
CA ASP A 46 10.30 2.28 -9.74
C ASP A 46 9.28 1.51 -8.91
N LEU A 47 9.70 0.69 -7.94
CA LEU A 47 8.78 0.00 -7.02
C LEU A 47 7.94 1.02 -6.23
N ARG A 48 8.58 2.07 -5.72
CA ARG A 48 7.91 3.10 -4.92
C ARG A 48 6.93 3.91 -5.75
N GLU A 49 7.25 4.18 -7.01
CA GLU A 49 6.34 4.83 -7.96
C GLU A 49 5.16 3.95 -8.34
N MET A 50 5.38 2.66 -8.62
CA MET A 50 4.31 1.70 -8.86
C MET A 50 3.36 1.61 -7.66
N ILE A 51 3.91 1.51 -6.45
CA ILE A 51 3.11 1.50 -5.21
C ILE A 51 2.31 2.78 -5.11
N ARG A 52 2.93 3.95 -5.28
CA ARG A 52 2.24 5.25 -5.22
C ARG A 52 1.08 5.34 -6.23
N GLY A 53 1.30 4.86 -7.46
CA GLY A 53 0.26 4.81 -8.50
C GLY A 53 -0.88 3.85 -8.20
N SER A 54 -0.65 2.83 -7.37
CA SER A 54 -1.67 1.84 -6.97
C SER A 54 -2.51 2.28 -5.76
N LEU A 55 -2.09 3.32 -5.03
CA LEU A 55 -2.79 3.74 -3.81
C LEU A 55 -4.19 4.28 -4.11
N LYS A 56 -5.14 3.87 -3.29
CA LYS A 56 -6.52 4.39 -3.32
C LYS A 56 -6.68 5.49 -2.29
N ASP A 57 -7.54 6.45 -2.56
CA ASP A 57 -7.96 7.39 -1.53
C ASP A 57 -8.76 6.64 -0.47
N GLU A 58 -8.42 6.88 0.80
CA GLU A 58 -9.30 6.47 1.87
C GLU A 58 -10.56 7.32 1.74
N ARG A 59 -11.67 6.69 1.35
CA ARG A 59 -12.96 7.38 1.34
C ARG A 59 -13.14 7.93 2.73
N SER A 60 -13.20 9.27 2.83
CA SER A 60 -13.57 9.96 4.05
C SER A 60 -14.91 9.38 4.48
N SER A 61 -14.88 8.53 5.50
CA SER A 61 -16.09 8.17 6.20
C SER A 61 -16.54 9.48 6.84
N THR A 62 -17.46 10.18 6.20
CA THR A 62 -18.49 10.93 6.93
C THR A 62 -19.32 9.93 7.72
N ALA A 63 -18.68 9.27 8.69
CA ALA A 63 -19.36 8.61 9.77
C ALA A 63 -19.74 9.73 10.71
N THR A 64 -20.92 10.29 10.45
CA THR A 64 -21.78 10.84 11.49
C THR A 64 -21.79 9.83 12.64
N GLY A 65 -21.08 10.16 13.70
CA GLY A 65 -21.24 9.62 15.04
C GLY A 65 -21.56 10.78 15.95
#